data_AF-A0A3D0XH76-F1
#
_entry.id   AF-A0A3D0XH76-F1
#
_cell.length_a   1.000
_cell.length_b   1.000
_cell.length_c   1.000
_cell.angle_alpha   90.00
_cell.angle_beta   90.00
_cell.angle_gamma   90.00
#
_symmetry.space_group_name_H-M   'P 1'
#
loop_
_entity.id
_entity.type
_entity.pdbx_description
1 polymer ?
#
loop_
_entity_poly.entity_id
_entity_poly.type
_entity_poly.pdbx_seq_one_letter_code
_entity_poly.pdbx_strand_id
1 'polypeptide(L)'
;MKKTNHTKLLLSLIGACVAWTSAQAAAPSAPQGRITVREYHVGGANAISRLTDHAGYPDSPDAVYYPIHFEWPTGPSGRDEDSIEAPPGNVADNYAWEIRGYYHPDRTGEHFFAVASDDPSELWLSTDDSFDNLELIADEPTWNAVRSFGTEERRTYVDVGTNDERLQNWSKGIQLQKGKAYAIMSRAVEGGG
;
A
#
# COMPACT_ATOMS: atom_id res chain seq x y z
N MET A 1 23.22 1.97 -75.64
CA MET A 1 23.41 2.73 -74.37
C MET A 1 22.33 2.30 -73.38
N LYS A 2 22.75 1.80 -72.22
CA LYS A 2 21.92 1.18 -71.17
C LYS A 2 20.92 2.18 -70.57
N LYS A 3 19.65 1.82 -70.47
CA LYS A 3 18.66 2.49 -69.61
C LYS A 3 18.64 1.77 -68.26
N THR A 4 19.00 2.49 -67.21
CA THR A 4 19.00 2.01 -65.83
C THR A 4 17.59 2.12 -65.26
N ASN A 5 16.98 1.00 -64.87
CA ASN A 5 15.73 1.01 -64.10
C ASN A 5 16.07 1.15 -62.61
N HIS A 6 15.58 2.19 -61.97
CA HIS A 6 15.67 2.35 -60.52
C HIS A 6 14.47 1.68 -59.86
N THR A 7 14.68 0.48 -59.32
CA THR A 7 13.73 -0.18 -58.41
C THR A 7 13.75 0.57 -57.08
N LYS A 8 12.63 1.22 -56.72
CA LYS A 8 12.42 1.76 -55.37
C LYS A 8 12.15 0.60 -54.42
N LEU A 9 13.05 0.37 -53.47
CA LEU A 9 12.86 -0.57 -52.36
C LEU A 9 12.05 0.16 -51.28
N LEU A 10 10.78 -0.24 -51.07
CA LEU A 10 10.04 0.14 -49.86
C LEU A 10 10.48 -0.80 -48.73
N LEU A 11 11.13 -0.28 -47.69
CA LEU A 11 11.25 -0.96 -46.40
C LEU A 11 9.94 -0.73 -45.64
N SER A 12 9.14 -1.78 -45.42
CA SER A 12 8.11 -1.76 -44.38
C SER A 12 8.77 -2.11 -43.04
N LEU A 13 8.88 -1.14 -42.15
CA LEU A 13 9.23 -1.41 -40.75
C LEU A 13 7.98 -2.00 -40.07
N ILE A 14 7.98 -3.31 -39.82
CA ILE A 14 7.01 -3.91 -38.90
C ILE A 14 7.56 -3.63 -37.49
N GLY A 15 7.02 -2.61 -36.84
CA GLY A 15 7.25 -2.36 -35.42
C GLY A 15 6.57 -3.47 -34.62
N ALA A 16 7.35 -4.38 -34.06
CA ALA A 16 6.86 -5.32 -33.07
C ALA A 16 6.61 -4.55 -31.76
N CYS A 17 5.34 -4.24 -31.46
CA CYS A 17 4.94 -3.89 -30.10
C CYS A 17 5.13 -5.14 -29.24
N VAL A 18 6.24 -5.22 -28.51
CA VAL A 18 6.39 -6.18 -27.42
C VAL A 18 5.57 -5.63 -26.26
N ALA A 19 4.33 -6.12 -26.12
CA ALA A 19 3.57 -5.93 -24.91
C ALA A 19 4.26 -6.74 -23.81
N TRP A 20 4.93 -6.05 -22.89
CA TRP A 20 5.45 -6.66 -21.67
C TRP A 20 4.26 -6.90 -20.74
N THR A 21 3.63 -8.06 -20.83
CA THR A 21 2.70 -8.50 -19.78
C THR A 21 3.54 -9.04 -18.64
N SER A 22 3.75 -8.25 -17.60
CA SER A 22 4.15 -8.80 -16.30
C SER A 22 2.99 -9.64 -15.79
N ALA A 23 3.12 -10.96 -15.85
CA ALA A 23 2.16 -11.85 -15.19
C ALA A 23 2.25 -11.61 -13.68
N GLN A 24 1.24 -10.97 -13.11
CA GLN A 24 1.10 -10.90 -11.65
C GLN A 24 0.96 -12.33 -11.13
N ALA A 25 1.80 -12.72 -10.17
CA ALA A 25 1.66 -14.02 -9.53
C ALA A 25 0.27 -14.10 -8.88
N ALA A 26 -0.40 -15.24 -9.03
CA ALA A 26 -1.71 -15.47 -8.40
C ALA A 26 -1.60 -15.31 -6.87
N ALA A 27 -2.67 -14.83 -6.25
CA ALA A 27 -2.70 -14.69 -4.81
C ALA A 27 -2.52 -16.04 -4.09
N PRO A 28 -1.84 -16.06 -2.92
CA PRO A 28 -1.74 -17.26 -2.11
C PRO A 28 -3.12 -17.78 -1.71
N SER A 29 -3.31 -19.10 -1.79
CA SER A 29 -4.58 -19.75 -1.42
C SER A 29 -4.83 -19.78 0.10
N ALA A 30 -3.87 -19.34 0.91
CA ALA A 30 -3.93 -19.31 2.37
C ALA A 30 -3.01 -18.18 2.91
N PRO A 31 -3.25 -17.68 4.14
CA PRO A 31 -2.35 -16.72 4.77
C PRO A 31 -0.93 -17.27 4.85
N GLN A 32 0.04 -16.45 4.44
CA GLN A 32 1.46 -16.83 4.47
C GLN A 32 2.14 -16.55 5.81
N GLY A 33 1.47 -15.83 6.72
CA GLY A 33 2.02 -15.43 8.03
C GLY A 33 3.03 -14.29 7.97
N ARG A 34 3.24 -13.68 6.80
CA ARG A 34 4.08 -12.51 6.59
C ARG A 34 3.43 -11.57 5.58
N ILE A 35 3.79 -10.30 5.63
CA ILE A 35 3.38 -9.29 4.64
C ILE A 35 4.59 -8.51 4.13
N THR A 36 4.55 -8.04 2.89
CA THR A 36 5.67 -7.29 2.32
C THR A 36 5.60 -5.83 2.74
N VAL A 37 6.70 -5.29 3.23
CA VAL A 37 6.93 -3.85 3.37
C VAL A 37 7.96 -3.41 2.33
N ARG A 38 7.70 -2.30 1.66
CA ARG A 38 8.60 -1.61 0.74
C ARG A 38 8.90 -0.23 1.30
N GLU A 39 10.16 0.06 1.58
CA GLU A 39 10.60 1.33 2.16
C GLU A 39 11.29 2.20 1.11
N TYR A 40 11.09 3.51 1.20
CA TYR A 40 11.61 4.52 0.28
C TYR A 40 12.18 5.69 1.08
N HIS A 41 13.40 6.13 0.78
CA HIS A 41 13.99 7.31 1.41
C HIS A 41 13.46 8.58 0.74
N VAL A 42 12.82 9.43 1.52
CA VAL A 42 12.16 10.65 1.03
C VAL A 42 12.46 11.83 1.94
N GLY A 43 13.13 12.86 1.43
CA GLY A 43 13.46 14.03 2.24
C GLY A 43 12.24 14.86 2.62
N GLY A 44 12.10 15.21 3.92
CA GLY A 44 11.08 16.10 4.46
C GLY A 44 9.65 15.60 4.23
N ALA A 45 9.42 14.31 4.47
CA ALA A 45 8.22 13.63 4.02
C ALA A 45 7.03 13.77 4.97
N ASN A 46 6.13 14.71 4.71
CA ASN A 46 4.89 14.87 5.48
C ASN A 46 3.63 14.89 4.60
N ALA A 47 3.74 14.39 3.37
CA ALA A 47 2.66 14.30 2.40
C ALA A 47 2.80 13.02 1.57
N ILE A 48 1.69 12.30 1.37
CA ILE A 48 1.64 11.03 0.60
C ILE A 48 2.26 11.17 -0.79
N SER A 49 2.16 12.36 -1.43
CA SER A 49 2.77 12.60 -2.74
C SER A 49 4.28 12.40 -2.76
N ARG A 50 4.97 12.52 -1.61
CA ARG A 50 6.41 12.24 -1.50
C ARG A 50 6.74 10.80 -1.83
N LEU A 51 5.88 9.87 -1.44
CA LEU A 51 5.99 8.48 -1.82
C LEU A 51 5.59 8.27 -3.28
N THR A 52 4.42 8.77 -3.71
CA THR A 52 3.91 8.48 -5.05
C THR A 52 4.71 9.13 -6.18
N ASP A 53 5.38 10.24 -5.90
CA ASP A 53 6.26 10.94 -6.85
C ASP A 53 7.72 10.47 -6.74
N HIS A 54 8.03 9.57 -5.79
CA HIS A 54 9.37 9.00 -5.66
C HIS A 54 9.72 8.23 -6.93
N ALA A 55 10.91 8.46 -7.49
CA ALA A 55 11.31 7.90 -8.78
C ALA A 55 11.33 6.35 -8.82
N GLY A 56 11.49 5.72 -7.65
CA GLY A 56 11.43 4.27 -7.49
C GLY A 56 10.03 3.72 -7.19
N TYR A 57 9.02 4.55 -6.92
CA TYR A 57 7.70 4.04 -6.56
C TYR A 57 6.91 3.57 -7.80
N PRO A 58 6.25 2.39 -7.78
CA PRO A 58 6.20 1.43 -6.67
C PRO A 58 7.22 0.27 -6.77
N ASP A 59 8.01 0.18 -7.83
CA ASP A 59 8.68 -1.07 -8.24
C ASP A 59 10.18 -1.17 -7.90
N SER A 60 10.77 -0.08 -7.40
CA SER A 60 12.18 0.00 -7.03
C SER A 60 12.35 0.65 -5.64
N PRO A 61 11.91 -0.03 -4.56
CA PRO A 61 12.11 0.45 -3.20
C PRO A 61 13.58 0.41 -2.77
N ASP A 62 13.93 1.21 -1.77
CA ASP A 62 15.27 1.25 -1.17
C ASP A 62 15.52 0.07 -0.24
N ALA A 63 14.47 -0.44 0.41
CA ALA A 63 14.53 -1.65 1.23
C ALA A 63 13.21 -2.44 1.18
N VAL A 64 13.30 -3.74 1.47
CA VAL A 64 12.16 -4.66 1.52
C VAL A 64 12.24 -5.50 2.79
N TYR A 65 11.11 -5.64 3.49
CA TYR A 65 10.98 -6.41 4.72
C TYR A 65 9.72 -7.29 4.69
N TYR A 66 9.65 -8.27 5.59
CA TYR A 66 8.58 -9.26 5.66
C TYR A 66 8.03 -9.48 7.09
N PRO A 67 7.52 -8.43 7.77
CA PRO A 67 6.99 -8.57 9.12
C PRO A 67 5.81 -9.54 9.21
N ILE A 68 5.62 -10.13 10.39
CA ILE A 68 4.49 -11.00 10.73
C ILE A 68 3.21 -10.22 11.08
N HIS A 69 3.28 -8.89 11.15
CA HIS A 69 2.18 -8.00 11.49
C HIS A 69 1.96 -6.93 10.42
N PHE A 70 0.71 -6.47 10.25
CA PHE A 70 0.37 -5.36 9.35
C PHE A 70 0.74 -4.03 10.03
N GLU A 71 2.04 -3.82 10.27
CA GLU A 71 2.58 -2.67 10.99
C GLU A 71 4.03 -2.44 10.54
N TRP A 72 4.38 -1.18 10.31
CA TRP A 72 5.75 -0.77 10.02
C TRP A 72 5.97 0.65 10.53
N PRO A 73 7.11 0.96 11.18
CA PRO A 73 8.09 0.05 11.77
C PRO A 73 7.49 -0.99 12.73
N THR A 74 8.21 -2.05 13.09
CA THR A 74 7.68 -3.08 14.01
C THR A 74 8.68 -3.55 15.06
N GLY A 75 8.16 -3.90 16.24
CA GLY A 75 8.91 -4.41 17.38
C GLY A 75 9.81 -3.40 18.09
N PRO A 76 10.39 -3.77 19.26
CA PRO A 76 11.07 -2.85 20.15
C PRO A 76 12.29 -2.13 19.55
N SER A 77 12.93 -2.70 18.52
CA SER A 77 14.04 -2.05 17.80
C SER A 77 13.58 -1.21 16.58
N GLY A 78 12.30 -1.34 16.20
CA GLY A 78 11.75 -0.72 14.99
C GLY A 78 12.07 -1.48 13.69
N ARG A 79 12.70 -2.64 13.75
CA ARG A 79 12.97 -3.51 12.59
C ARG A 79 12.84 -5.00 12.92
N ASP A 80 12.07 -5.37 13.95
CA ASP A 80 11.94 -6.76 14.39
C ASP A 80 10.78 -7.48 13.67
N GLU A 81 11.03 -8.00 12.47
CA GLU A 81 10.00 -8.61 11.60
C GLU A 81 9.18 -9.74 12.25
N ASP A 82 9.70 -10.37 13.32
CA ASP A 82 9.04 -11.47 14.03
C ASP A 82 8.40 -11.05 15.36
N SER A 83 8.33 -9.75 15.66
CA SER A 83 7.73 -9.22 16.89
C SER A 83 6.29 -8.76 16.69
N ILE A 84 5.50 -8.85 17.76
CA ILE A 84 4.15 -8.24 17.86
C ILE A 84 4.12 -7.08 18.85
N GLU A 85 5.25 -6.79 19.50
CA GLU A 85 5.36 -5.67 20.42
C GLU A 85 5.36 -4.35 19.64
N ALA A 86 4.83 -3.29 20.27
CA ALA A 86 4.78 -1.98 19.63
C ALA A 86 6.19 -1.41 19.44
N PRO A 87 6.46 -0.75 18.30
CA PRO A 87 7.71 -0.02 18.13
C PRO A 87 7.79 1.21 19.03
N PRO A 88 9.01 1.76 19.24
CA PRO A 88 9.18 3.12 19.76
C PRO A 88 8.41 4.14 18.90
N GLY A 89 8.00 5.26 19.50
CA GLY A 89 7.31 6.34 18.78
C GLY A 89 8.20 7.07 17.76
N ASN A 90 9.52 7.06 17.95
CA ASN A 90 10.50 7.57 16.98
C ASN A 90 11.51 6.46 16.69
N VAL A 91 11.51 5.98 15.44
CA VAL A 91 12.40 4.92 14.94
C VAL A 91 13.34 5.43 13.86
N ALA A 92 12.84 6.25 12.93
CA ALA A 92 13.57 6.82 11.81
C ALA A 92 12.82 8.04 11.29
N ASP A 93 13.51 8.88 10.51
CA ASP A 93 12.96 10.09 9.88
C ASP A 93 13.18 10.03 8.36
N ASN A 94 12.44 10.85 7.61
CA ASN A 94 12.62 11.08 6.16
C ASN A 94 12.53 9.80 5.31
N TYR A 95 11.51 9.00 5.56
CA TYR A 95 11.22 7.80 4.78
C TYR A 95 9.72 7.66 4.53
N ALA A 96 9.37 6.69 3.71
CA ALA A 96 8.00 6.31 3.41
C ALA A 96 7.94 4.80 3.28
N TRP A 97 6.77 4.22 3.46
CA TRP A 97 6.60 2.79 3.27
C TRP A 97 5.27 2.44 2.62
N GLU A 98 5.27 1.30 1.94
CA GLU A 98 4.10 0.60 1.48
C GLU A 98 4.09 -0.80 2.09
N ILE A 99 3.09 -1.11 2.90
CA ILE A 99 2.77 -2.48 3.31
C ILE A 99 1.79 -3.03 2.28
N ARG A 100 2.09 -4.16 1.64
CA ARG A 100 1.16 -4.78 0.68
C ARG A 100 1.18 -6.30 0.74
N GLY A 101 0.01 -6.88 0.51
CA GLY A 101 -0.16 -8.32 0.47
C GLY A 101 -1.62 -8.72 0.35
N TYR A 102 -1.97 -9.82 1.00
CA TYR A 102 -3.31 -10.40 0.94
C TYR A 102 -3.87 -10.59 2.35
N TYR A 103 -5.08 -10.10 2.56
CA TYR A 103 -5.87 -10.41 3.73
C TYR A 103 -6.79 -11.60 3.44
N HIS A 104 -6.76 -12.60 4.33
CA HIS A 104 -7.67 -13.73 4.30
C HIS A 104 -8.52 -13.69 5.58
N PRO A 105 -9.81 -13.33 5.49
CA PRO A 105 -10.69 -13.26 6.66
C PRO A 105 -10.80 -14.62 7.35
N ASP A 106 -10.75 -14.62 8.69
CA ASP A 106 -10.95 -15.83 9.51
C ASP A 106 -12.44 -16.23 9.63
N ARG A 107 -13.33 -15.29 9.31
CA ARG A 107 -14.78 -15.43 9.30
C ARG A 107 -15.42 -14.74 8.10
N THR A 108 -16.62 -15.19 7.75
CA THR A 108 -17.49 -14.48 6.80
C THR A 108 -18.30 -13.44 7.55
N GLY A 109 -18.49 -12.27 6.96
CA GLY A 109 -19.34 -11.20 7.47
C GLY A 109 -18.63 -9.85 7.50
N GLU A 110 -19.12 -8.98 8.37
CA GLU A 110 -18.67 -7.60 8.47
C GLU A 110 -17.30 -7.47 9.14
N HIS A 111 -16.39 -6.73 8.52
CA HIS A 111 -15.06 -6.39 9.03
C HIS A 111 -14.89 -4.87 9.00
N PHE A 112 -14.17 -4.37 10.00
CA PHE A 112 -13.79 -2.97 10.12
C PHE A 112 -12.27 -2.91 10.17
N PHE A 113 -11.70 -1.94 9.47
CA PHE A 113 -10.28 -1.71 9.43
C PHE A 113 -9.99 -0.32 9.95
N ALA A 114 -8.88 -0.17 10.67
CA ALA A 114 -8.42 1.11 11.16
C ALA A 114 -6.94 1.29 10.84
N VAL A 115 -6.54 2.54 10.62
CA VAL A 115 -5.14 2.92 10.45
C VAL A 115 -4.76 4.00 11.46
N ALA A 116 -3.50 3.99 11.87
CA ALA A 116 -2.87 5.03 12.68
C ALA A 116 -1.38 5.03 12.33
N SER A 117 -0.82 6.21 12.14
CA SER A 117 0.58 6.41 11.77
C SER A 117 1.04 7.78 12.25
N ASP A 118 2.36 7.94 12.30
CA ASP A 118 3.08 9.19 12.45
C ASP A 118 4.11 9.09 11.32
N ASP A 119 3.95 9.76 10.17
CA ASP A 119 3.12 10.90 9.73
C ASP A 119 1.88 10.39 8.89
N PRO A 120 1.31 11.09 7.86
CA PRO A 120 0.07 10.64 7.21
C PRO A 120 0.12 9.26 6.56
N SER A 121 -1.00 8.54 6.57
CA SER A 121 -1.15 7.24 5.89
C SER A 121 -2.52 7.03 5.26
N GLU A 122 -2.56 6.08 4.34
CA GLU A 122 -3.78 5.62 3.67
C GLU A 122 -3.86 4.10 3.71
N LEU A 123 -5.06 3.57 3.92
CA LEU A 123 -5.37 2.16 3.90
C LEU A 123 -6.34 1.82 2.78
N TRP A 124 -5.97 0.84 1.97
CA TRP A 124 -6.65 0.42 0.77
C TRP A 124 -7.00 -1.07 0.83
N LEU A 125 -8.18 -1.42 0.35
CA LEU A 125 -8.63 -2.81 0.25
C LEU A 125 -9.34 -3.01 -1.09
N SER A 126 -9.04 -4.13 -1.74
CA SER A 126 -9.72 -4.56 -2.96
C SER A 126 -10.94 -5.42 -2.62
N THR A 127 -11.89 -5.50 -3.56
CA THR A 127 -13.02 -6.45 -3.48
C THR A 127 -12.62 -7.89 -3.86
N ASP A 128 -11.41 -8.05 -4.40
CA ASP A 128 -10.80 -9.30 -4.81
C ASP A 128 -9.28 -9.29 -4.55
N ASP A 129 -8.55 -10.22 -5.16
CA ASP A 129 -7.12 -10.39 -5.02
C ASP A 129 -6.29 -9.56 -6.02
N SER A 130 -6.92 -8.64 -6.75
CA SER A 130 -6.23 -7.71 -7.64
C SER A 130 -5.86 -6.42 -6.93
N PHE A 131 -4.60 -6.01 -7.07
CA PHE A 131 -4.14 -4.68 -6.65
C PHE A 131 -4.69 -3.55 -7.55
N ASP A 132 -5.21 -3.87 -8.74
CA ASP A 132 -5.80 -2.88 -9.65
C ASP A 132 -7.19 -2.39 -9.18
N ASN A 133 -7.81 -3.15 -8.27
CA ASN A 133 -9.16 -2.91 -7.75
C ASN A 133 -9.16 -2.32 -6.33
N LEU A 134 -8.02 -1.78 -5.87
CA LEU A 134 -7.91 -1.17 -4.56
C LEU A 134 -8.80 0.07 -4.43
N GLU A 135 -9.57 0.13 -3.35
CA GLU A 135 -10.34 1.31 -2.94
C GLU A 135 -9.80 1.84 -1.60
N LEU A 136 -9.74 3.17 -1.44
CA LEU A 136 -9.37 3.79 -0.18
C LEU A 136 -10.50 3.52 0.83
N ILE A 137 -10.15 2.93 1.97
CA ILE A 137 -11.12 2.58 3.00
C ILE A 137 -10.93 3.36 4.31
N ALA A 138 -9.75 3.91 4.56
CA ALA A 138 -9.43 4.71 5.74
C ALA A 138 -8.14 5.51 5.53
N ASP A 139 -7.99 6.63 6.23
CA ASP A 139 -6.76 7.43 6.23
C ASP A 139 -6.43 8.03 7.60
N GLU A 140 -5.14 8.11 7.92
CA GLU A 140 -4.61 9.00 8.96
C GLU A 140 -4.18 10.29 8.27
N PRO A 141 -4.90 11.41 8.47
CA PRO A 141 -4.66 12.63 7.70
C PRO A 141 -3.39 13.35 8.11
N THR A 142 -2.95 13.17 9.36
CA THR A 142 -1.79 13.85 9.91
C THR A 142 -0.91 12.85 10.64
N TRP A 143 -1.14 12.63 11.93
CA TRP A 143 -0.28 11.81 12.76
C TRP A 143 -0.99 11.56 14.08
N ASN A 144 -0.76 10.36 14.60
CA ASN A 144 -1.21 9.91 15.89
C ASN A 144 -0.21 8.88 16.45
N ALA A 145 -0.13 8.78 17.77
CA ALA A 145 0.79 7.87 18.42
C ALA A 145 0.60 6.40 17.97
N VAL A 146 1.66 5.60 18.09
CA VAL A 146 1.67 4.17 17.77
C VAL A 146 0.41 3.46 18.28
N ARG A 147 -0.32 2.82 17.37
CA ARG A 147 -1.58 2.08 17.62
C ARG A 147 -2.72 2.92 18.23
N SER A 148 -2.70 4.25 18.09
CA SER A 148 -3.74 5.15 18.60
C SER A 148 -4.95 5.23 17.66
N PHE A 149 -5.75 4.17 17.58
CA PHE A 149 -6.85 4.06 16.61
C PHE A 149 -8.13 4.83 17.00
N GLY A 150 -8.33 5.13 18.29
CA GLY A 150 -9.64 5.58 18.81
C GLY A 150 -9.73 7.05 19.23
N THR A 151 -8.66 7.83 19.09
CA THR A 151 -8.67 9.27 19.41
C THR A 151 -9.27 10.10 18.26
N GLU A 152 -9.93 11.20 18.60
CA GLU A 152 -10.42 12.21 17.64
C GLU A 152 -9.32 13.22 17.26
N GLU A 153 -8.17 13.16 17.90
CA GLU A 153 -7.08 14.13 17.69
C GLU A 153 -6.62 14.13 16.23
N ARG A 154 -6.72 15.32 15.60
CA ARG A 154 -6.39 15.59 14.19
C ARG A 154 -7.19 14.78 13.15
N ARG A 155 -8.30 14.16 13.54
CA ARG A 155 -9.19 13.43 12.65
C ARG A 155 -10.54 14.13 12.53
N THR A 156 -11.27 13.84 11.45
CA THR A 156 -12.65 14.30 11.29
C THR A 156 -13.60 13.11 11.17
N TYR A 157 -14.86 13.35 11.51
CA TYR A 157 -15.93 12.40 11.26
C TYR A 157 -16.34 12.43 9.79
N VAL A 158 -16.53 11.26 9.21
CA VAL A 158 -17.11 11.04 7.89
C VAL A 158 -18.50 10.43 8.03
N ASP A 159 -19.32 10.57 6.98
CA ASP A 159 -20.69 10.04 6.94
C ASP A 159 -21.57 10.52 8.11
N VAL A 160 -21.33 11.76 8.55
CA VAL A 160 -22.01 12.43 9.67
C VAL A 160 -23.53 12.42 9.48
N GLY A 161 -24.26 12.01 10.52
CA GLY A 161 -25.72 11.90 10.52
C GLY A 161 -26.28 10.67 9.81
N THR A 162 -25.43 9.73 9.41
CA THR A 162 -25.84 8.41 8.89
C THR A 162 -25.63 7.31 9.95
N ASN A 163 -26.05 6.08 9.63
CA ASN A 163 -25.77 4.92 10.48
C ASN A 163 -24.30 4.45 10.42
N ASP A 164 -23.46 5.10 9.61
CA ASP A 164 -22.05 4.77 9.39
C ASP A 164 -21.13 5.95 9.78
N GLU A 165 -21.62 6.86 10.62
CA GLU A 165 -20.80 7.95 11.18
C GLU A 165 -19.62 7.39 11.96
N ARG A 166 -18.39 7.77 11.54
CA ARG A 166 -17.14 7.25 12.09
C ARG A 166 -15.99 8.24 11.85
N LEU A 167 -14.87 8.04 12.53
CA LEU A 167 -13.63 8.76 12.20
C LEU A 167 -13.08 8.29 10.85
N GLN A 168 -12.51 9.21 10.06
CA GLN A 168 -11.97 8.90 8.72
C GLN A 168 -10.87 7.82 8.69
N ASN A 169 -10.20 7.58 9.82
CA ASN A 169 -9.20 6.52 9.95
C ASN A 169 -9.81 5.12 10.16
N TRP A 170 -11.14 5.01 10.23
CA TRP A 170 -11.88 3.76 10.27
C TRP A 170 -12.65 3.55 8.96
N SER A 171 -12.62 2.32 8.47
CA SER A 171 -13.48 1.92 7.36
C SER A 171 -14.94 1.79 7.80
N LYS A 172 -15.85 1.89 6.84
CA LYS A 172 -17.20 1.36 6.99
C LYS A 172 -17.17 -0.15 7.23
N GLY A 173 -18.32 -0.74 7.56
CA GLY A 173 -18.47 -2.20 7.59
C GLY A 173 -18.30 -2.81 6.20
N ILE A 174 -17.30 -3.68 6.02
CA ILE A 174 -17.01 -4.35 4.75
C ILE A 174 -17.36 -5.83 4.87
N GLN A 175 -18.22 -6.32 3.97
CA GLN A 175 -18.62 -7.72 3.92
C GLN A 175 -17.57 -8.57 3.22
N LEU A 176 -16.91 -9.46 3.97
CA LEU A 176 -15.85 -10.33 3.46
C LEU A 176 -16.20 -11.81 3.65
N GLN A 177 -15.58 -12.67 2.84
CA GLN A 177 -15.79 -14.11 2.86
C GLN A 177 -14.60 -14.82 3.50
N LYS A 178 -14.87 -15.73 4.43
CA LYS A 178 -13.83 -16.52 5.09
C LYS A 178 -12.91 -17.19 4.08
N GLY A 179 -11.60 -17.01 4.26
CA GLY A 179 -10.56 -17.64 3.46
C GLY A 179 -10.41 -17.13 2.02
N LYS A 180 -11.27 -16.22 1.55
CA LYS A 180 -11.04 -15.54 0.26
C LYS A 180 -9.88 -14.56 0.42
N ALA A 181 -8.99 -14.51 -0.57
CA ALA A 181 -7.92 -13.51 -0.60
C ALA A 181 -8.48 -12.15 -1.05
N TYR A 182 -8.08 -11.09 -0.36
CA TYR A 182 -8.33 -9.71 -0.73
C TYR A 182 -6.99 -8.97 -0.77
N ALA A 183 -6.67 -8.30 -1.87
CA ALA A 183 -5.49 -7.45 -1.92
C ALA A 183 -5.67 -6.29 -0.94
N ILE A 184 -4.69 -6.09 -0.08
CA ILE A 184 -4.66 -5.03 0.93
C ILE A 184 -3.34 -4.27 0.82
N MET A 185 -3.40 -2.95 0.95
CA MET A 185 -2.24 -2.08 0.92
C MET A 185 -2.42 -0.95 1.92
N SER A 186 -1.36 -0.63 2.66
CA SER A 186 -1.25 0.63 3.38
C SER A 186 0.00 1.34 2.91
N ARG A 187 -0.08 2.67 2.78
CA ARG A 187 1.08 3.50 2.50
C ARG A 187 1.13 4.67 3.45
N ALA A 188 2.33 5.04 3.85
CA ALA A 188 2.56 6.14 4.76
C ALA A 188 3.87 6.85 4.45
N VAL A 189 4.02 8.03 5.03
CA VAL A 189 5.24 8.83 5.01
C VAL A 189 5.64 9.15 6.45
N GLU A 190 6.93 9.31 6.67
CA GLU A 190 7.48 9.78 7.93
C GLU A 190 8.50 10.89 7.68
N GLY A 191 8.19 12.05 8.24
CA GLY A 191 8.94 13.28 8.05
C GLY A 191 10.03 13.39 9.09
N GLY A 192 9.63 13.80 10.29
CA GLY A 192 10.46 13.72 11.48
C GLY A 192 9.86 14.46 12.67
N GLY A 193 10.27 14.08 13.88
CA GLY A 193 9.71 14.57 15.15
C GLY A 193 10.43 14.09 16.39
#